data_AF-D9CHW3-F1
#
_entry.id   AF-D9CHW3-F1
#
_cell.length_a   1.000
_cell.length_b   1.000
_cell.length_c   1.000
_cell.angle_alpha   90.00
_cell.angle_beta   90.00
_cell.angle_gamma   90.00
#
_symmetry.space_group_name_H-M   'P 1'
#
loop_
_entity.id
_entity.type
_entity.pdbx_description
1 polymer ?
#
loop_
_entity_poly.entity_id
_entity_poly.type
_entity_poly.pdbx_seq_one_letter_code
_entity_poly.pdbx_strand_id
1 'polypeptide(L)'
;GDLWYFPAGTPHALQATSQDPDGSEFILVFDTGDFSEDSTFLLTDWLAHVPVEVLAKNFQVDPSVFKNVPSEELYIFPATPPSNDQAPQSPQGHVPDPFSFSFSKVKPTQLSGGSAKVVDSSTFKVSKTIAAAEVTVNPGAIRELHWHPT
;
A
#
# COMPACT_ATOMS: atom_id res chain seq x y z
N GLY A 1 6.62 -12.46 -1.01
CA GLY A 1 6.53 -11.49 -2.13
C GLY A 1 7.36 -10.26 -1.83
N ASP A 2 7.16 -9.18 -2.59
CA ASP A 2 7.65 -7.84 -2.24
C ASP A 2 6.67 -7.15 -1.28
N LEU A 3 7.09 -6.06 -0.66
CA LEU A 3 6.32 -5.33 0.35
C LEU A 3 6.19 -3.86 -0.02
N TRP A 4 5.15 -3.23 0.51
CA TRP A 4 5.05 -1.78 0.64
C TRP A 4 4.68 -1.40 2.06
N TYR A 5 4.95 -0.15 2.42
CA TYR A 5 4.51 0.45 3.67
C TYR A 5 4.16 1.92 3.42
N PHE A 6 2.95 2.31 3.80
CA PHE A 6 2.50 3.69 3.74
C PHE A 6 2.39 4.25 5.16
N PRO A 7 3.16 5.30 5.52
CA PRO A 7 2.99 5.96 6.81
C PRO A 7 1.56 6.50 6.98
N ALA A 8 1.07 6.53 8.23
CA ALA A 8 -0.26 7.01 8.55
C ALA A 8 -0.56 8.38 7.90
N GLY A 9 -1.73 8.48 7.26
CA GLY A 9 -2.17 9.71 6.57
C GLY A 9 -1.54 9.96 5.19
N THR A 10 -0.65 9.09 4.70
CA THR A 10 -0.07 9.23 3.36
C THR A 10 -1.04 8.70 2.30
N PRO A 11 -1.56 9.53 1.38
CA PRO A 11 -2.46 9.07 0.33
C PRO A 11 -1.72 8.15 -0.65
N HIS A 12 -2.41 7.12 -1.13
CA HIS A 12 -1.85 6.12 -2.04
C HIS A 12 -2.95 5.55 -2.95
N ALA A 13 -2.52 4.91 -4.03
CA ALA A 13 -3.39 4.20 -4.96
C ALA A 13 -2.71 2.90 -5.40
N LEU A 14 -3.51 1.87 -5.68
CA LEU A 14 -3.05 0.58 -6.17
C LEU A 14 -3.72 0.31 -7.51
N GLN A 15 -2.93 -0.09 -8.51
CA GLN A 15 -3.44 -0.48 -9.82
C GLN A 15 -2.70 -1.74 -10.28
N ALA A 16 -3.45 -2.79 -10.59
CA ALA A 16 -2.88 -3.98 -11.20
C ALA A 16 -2.34 -3.65 -12.60
N THR A 17 -1.14 -4.11 -12.91
CA THR A 17 -0.41 -3.75 -14.15
C THR A 17 -0.71 -4.67 -15.32
N SER A 18 -1.50 -5.74 -15.11
CA SER A 18 -1.76 -6.79 -16.11
C SER A 18 -0.48 -7.52 -16.59
N GLN A 19 0.63 -7.44 -15.83
CA GLN A 19 1.82 -8.25 -16.09
C GLN A 19 1.56 -9.75 -15.89
N ASP A 20 0.61 -10.08 -15.03
CA ASP A 20 0.03 -11.40 -14.86
C ASP A 20 -1.45 -11.36 -15.33
N PRO A 21 -1.89 -12.26 -16.24
CA PRO A 21 -3.29 -12.31 -16.67
C PRO A 21 -4.28 -12.63 -15.53
N ASP A 22 -3.82 -13.26 -14.45
CA ASP A 22 -4.65 -13.58 -13.29
C ASP A 22 -4.80 -12.40 -12.31
N GLY A 23 -4.11 -11.27 -12.59
CA GLY A 23 -4.23 -10.03 -11.84
C GLY A 23 -3.21 -9.91 -10.70
N SER A 24 -3.62 -9.37 -9.56
CA SER A 24 -2.76 -9.19 -8.40
C SER A 24 -3.54 -9.45 -7.13
N GLU A 25 -2.97 -10.24 -6.23
CA GLU A 25 -3.53 -10.56 -4.92
C GLU A 25 -2.46 -10.28 -3.85
N PHE A 26 -2.88 -9.68 -2.73
CA PHE A 26 -1.98 -9.25 -1.67
C PHE A 26 -2.70 -9.20 -0.32
N ILE A 27 -1.89 -9.19 0.75
CA ILE A 27 -2.37 -9.06 2.13
C ILE A 27 -2.03 -7.65 2.62
N LEU A 28 -3.05 -6.93 3.09
CA LEU A 28 -2.89 -5.66 3.78
C LEU A 28 -2.96 -5.89 5.29
N VAL A 29 -2.09 -5.22 6.05
CA VAL A 29 -2.09 -5.21 7.51
C VAL A 29 -2.09 -3.76 7.97
N PHE A 30 -3.05 -3.42 8.83
CA PHE A 30 -3.15 -2.11 9.46
C PHE A 30 -2.72 -2.23 10.93
N ASP A 31 -2.05 -1.21 11.46
CA ASP A 31 -1.47 -1.22 12.80
C ASP A 31 -2.50 -0.92 13.93
N THR A 32 -3.79 -1.01 13.60
CA THR A 32 -4.90 -0.97 14.54
C THR A 32 -5.86 -2.13 14.30
N GLY A 33 -6.34 -2.74 15.39
CA GLY A 33 -7.19 -3.94 15.35
C GLY A 33 -8.66 -3.66 15.05
N ASP A 34 -9.08 -2.40 15.07
CA ASP A 34 -10.46 -1.93 14.80
C ASP A 34 -10.62 -1.34 13.40
N PHE A 35 -9.61 -1.49 12.52
CA PHE A 35 -9.68 -1.04 11.14
C PHE A 35 -10.80 -1.74 10.38
N SER A 36 -11.52 -0.96 9.56
CA SER A 36 -12.43 -1.46 8.52
C SER A 36 -12.07 -0.83 7.18
N GLU A 37 -12.07 -1.63 6.12
CA GLU A 37 -11.81 -1.12 4.76
C GLU A 37 -12.90 -0.15 4.27
N ASP A 38 -14.13 -0.32 4.76
CA ASP A 38 -15.28 0.55 4.50
C ASP A 38 -15.14 1.95 5.13
N SER A 39 -14.09 2.19 5.92
CA SER A 39 -13.86 3.46 6.63
C SER A 39 -12.61 4.20 6.14
N THR A 40 -12.11 3.85 4.96
CA THR A 40 -11.02 4.60 4.32
C THR A 40 -11.51 5.94 3.78
N PHE A 41 -10.62 6.93 3.68
CA PHE A 41 -10.94 8.24 3.11
C PHE A 41 -10.77 8.20 1.58
N LEU A 42 -11.85 7.91 0.85
CA LEU A 42 -11.82 7.80 -0.61
C LEU A 42 -11.92 9.17 -1.29
N LEU A 43 -11.15 9.35 -2.37
CA LEU A 43 -11.09 10.63 -3.08
C LEU A 43 -12.46 11.04 -3.63
N THR A 44 -13.17 10.14 -4.31
CA THR A 44 -14.47 10.46 -4.90
C THR A 44 -15.56 10.63 -3.87
N ASP A 45 -15.50 9.90 -2.74
CA ASP A 45 -16.41 10.11 -1.62
C ASP A 45 -16.24 11.52 -1.02
N TRP A 46 -14.99 11.95 -0.81
CA TRP A 46 -14.71 13.30 -0.32
C TRP A 46 -15.23 14.36 -1.30
N LEU A 47 -14.95 14.21 -2.60
CA LEU A 47 -15.42 15.17 -3.61
C LEU A 47 -16.95 15.21 -3.73
N ALA A 48 -17.63 14.08 -3.57
CA ALA A 48 -19.10 14.01 -3.57
C ALA A 48 -19.73 14.75 -2.39
N HIS A 49 -19.01 14.88 -1.28
CA HIS A 49 -19.48 15.51 -0.04
C HIS A 49 -18.94 16.94 0.19
N VAL A 50 -18.29 17.54 -0.81
CA VAL A 50 -17.87 18.95 -0.78
C VAL A 50 -18.70 19.76 -1.79
N PRO A 51 -19.29 20.91 -1.40
CA PRO A 51 -20.05 21.72 -2.34
C PRO A 51 -19.21 22.12 -3.57
N VAL A 52 -19.80 22.04 -4.76
CA VAL A 52 -19.10 22.28 -6.04
C VAL A 52 -18.47 23.69 -6.07
N GLU A 53 -19.10 24.69 -5.47
CA GLU A 53 -18.54 26.03 -5.38
C GLU A 53 -17.27 26.11 -4.53
N VAL A 54 -17.10 25.21 -3.54
CA VAL A 54 -15.87 25.11 -2.74
C VAL A 54 -14.78 24.42 -3.57
N LEU A 55 -15.11 23.34 -4.27
CA LEU A 55 -14.18 22.68 -5.20
C LEU A 55 -13.70 23.65 -6.29
N ALA A 56 -14.63 24.35 -6.94
CA ALA A 56 -14.34 25.35 -7.97
C ALA A 56 -13.41 26.45 -7.47
N LYS A 57 -13.65 26.96 -6.26
CA LYS A 57 -12.77 27.94 -5.62
C LYS A 57 -11.38 27.36 -5.29
N ASN A 58 -11.31 26.14 -4.77
CA ASN A 58 -10.05 25.47 -4.42
C ASN A 58 -9.16 25.26 -5.65
N PHE A 59 -9.74 24.75 -6.74
CA PHE A 59 -9.02 24.46 -7.98
C PHE A 59 -8.91 25.68 -8.93
N GLN A 60 -9.58 26.80 -8.61
CA GLN A 60 -9.62 28.03 -9.41
C GLN A 60 -10.14 27.80 -10.85
N VAL A 61 -11.21 27.02 -10.98
CA VAL A 61 -11.83 26.68 -12.27
C VAL A 61 -13.34 26.97 -12.26
N ASP A 62 -13.96 26.96 -13.44
CA ASP A 62 -15.42 27.07 -13.57
C ASP A 62 -16.12 25.84 -12.94
N PRO A 63 -17.23 26.01 -12.20
CA PRO A 63 -17.98 24.91 -11.60
C PRO A 63 -18.38 23.79 -12.57
N SER A 64 -18.58 24.11 -13.85
CA SER A 64 -18.96 23.12 -14.88
C SER A 64 -17.89 22.04 -15.12
N VAL A 65 -16.63 22.27 -14.70
CA VAL A 65 -15.57 21.24 -14.75
C VAL A 65 -15.92 20.04 -13.89
N PHE A 66 -16.66 20.24 -12.79
CA PHE A 66 -17.02 19.18 -11.86
C PHE A 66 -18.33 18.46 -12.21
N LYS A 67 -18.96 18.76 -13.36
CA LYS A 67 -20.26 18.19 -13.76
C LYS A 67 -20.30 16.66 -13.83
N ASN A 68 -19.15 16.02 -14.03
CA ASN A 68 -19.00 14.57 -14.23
C ASN A 68 -18.23 13.91 -13.07
N VAL A 69 -17.99 14.61 -11.95
CA VAL A 69 -17.41 13.97 -10.77
C VAL A 69 -18.39 12.91 -10.27
N PRO A 70 -17.94 11.69 -9.91
CA PRO A 70 -18.80 10.68 -9.31
C PRO A 70 -19.51 11.22 -8.07
N SER A 71 -20.82 10.94 -7.96
CA SER A 71 -21.64 11.32 -6.80
C SER A 71 -21.55 10.33 -5.64
N GLU A 72 -20.83 9.23 -5.83
CA GLU A 72 -20.60 8.17 -4.86
C GLU A 72 -19.14 7.71 -4.98
N GLU A 73 -18.70 6.96 -3.98
CA GLU A 73 -17.34 6.47 -3.91
C GLU A 73 -17.02 5.49 -5.05
N LEU A 74 -15.76 5.50 -5.46
CA LEU A 74 -15.18 4.48 -6.33
C LEU A 74 -14.08 3.80 -5.53
N TYR A 75 -14.41 2.68 -4.89
CA TYR A 75 -13.47 1.91 -4.07
C TYR A 75 -12.50 1.10 -4.95
N ILE A 76 -13.01 0.05 -5.60
CA ILE A 76 -12.29 -0.77 -6.58
C ILE A 76 -13.08 -0.75 -7.89
N PHE A 77 -12.42 -0.39 -8.98
CA PHE A 77 -13.06 -0.26 -10.29
C PHE A 77 -12.11 -0.63 -11.43
N PRO A 78 -12.63 -1.09 -12.57
CA PRO A 78 -11.80 -1.45 -13.71
C PRO A 78 -11.16 -0.22 -14.36
N ALA A 79 -9.91 -0.37 -14.80
CA ALA A 79 -9.18 0.63 -15.57
C ALA A 79 -8.30 -0.05 -16.62
N THR A 80 -7.95 0.69 -17.68
CA THR A 80 -6.90 0.25 -18.60
C THR A 80 -5.56 0.20 -17.84
N PRO A 81 -4.78 -0.90 -17.94
CA PRO A 81 -3.47 -0.98 -17.31
C PRO A 81 -2.56 0.19 -17.72
N PRO A 82 -1.66 0.64 -16.82
CA PRO A 82 -0.74 1.73 -17.12
C PRO A 82 0.18 1.34 -18.29
N SER A 83 0.48 2.30 -19.16
CA SER A 83 1.33 2.08 -20.35
C SER A 83 2.82 2.15 -20.05
N ASN A 84 3.22 2.71 -18.91
CA ASN A 84 4.58 2.76 -18.40
C ASN A 84 4.58 3.05 -16.88
N ASP A 85 5.74 2.85 -16.25
CA ASP A 85 5.94 3.07 -14.81
C ASP A 85 6.68 4.38 -14.52
N GLN A 86 6.59 5.38 -15.42
CA GLN A 86 7.30 6.64 -15.25
C GLN A 86 6.62 7.52 -14.19
N ALA A 87 7.31 7.74 -13.07
CA ALA A 87 6.82 8.60 -12.00
C ALA A 87 6.70 10.07 -12.46
N PRO A 88 5.68 10.81 -11.99
CA PRO A 88 5.57 12.24 -12.25
C PRO A 88 6.77 12.99 -11.69
N GLN A 89 7.20 14.04 -12.41
CA GLN A 89 8.25 14.93 -11.92
C GLN A 89 7.67 15.90 -10.90
N SER A 90 8.31 16.00 -9.75
CA SER A 90 7.93 16.91 -8.68
C SER A 90 9.04 17.95 -8.46
N PRO A 91 8.74 19.26 -8.42
CA PRO A 91 9.73 20.27 -8.09
C PRO A 91 10.22 20.15 -6.63
N GLN A 92 9.51 19.42 -5.77
CA GLN A 92 9.94 19.09 -4.41
C GLN A 92 10.89 17.88 -4.35
N GLY A 93 11.20 17.27 -5.50
CA GLY A 93 12.07 16.09 -5.60
C GLY A 93 11.37 14.78 -5.23
N HIS A 94 12.17 13.79 -4.84
CA HIS A 94 11.71 12.45 -4.48
C HIS A 94 11.75 12.24 -2.97
N VAL A 95 10.92 11.31 -2.47
CA VAL A 95 11.01 10.84 -1.09
C VAL A 95 12.39 10.22 -0.83
N PRO A 96 13.01 10.47 0.34
CA PRO A 96 14.37 10.02 0.61
C PRO A 96 14.48 8.50 0.77
N ASP A 97 13.48 7.88 1.41
CA ASP A 97 13.37 6.44 1.57
C ASP A 97 12.19 5.92 0.73
N PRO A 98 12.35 4.81 -0.01
CA PRO A 98 11.27 4.25 -0.82
C PRO A 98 10.16 3.65 0.06
N PHE A 99 8.92 3.67 -0.45
CA PHE A 99 7.76 3.02 0.18
C PHE A 99 7.53 1.57 -0.27
N SER A 100 8.41 1.05 -1.12
CA SER A 100 8.45 -0.36 -1.52
C SER A 100 9.77 -1.01 -1.10
N PHE A 101 9.72 -2.32 -0.87
CA PHE A 101 10.86 -3.11 -0.44
C PHE A 101 10.85 -4.47 -1.14
N SER A 102 11.95 -4.81 -1.83
CA SER A 102 12.11 -6.08 -2.53
C SER A 102 12.37 -7.26 -1.58
N PHE A 103 11.40 -7.55 -0.72
CA PHE A 103 11.47 -8.63 0.27
C PHE A 103 11.56 -10.02 -0.36
N SER A 104 11.11 -10.18 -1.60
CA SER A 104 11.31 -11.42 -2.37
C SER A 104 12.79 -11.71 -2.64
N LYS A 105 13.63 -10.68 -2.68
CA LYS A 105 15.07 -10.78 -2.96
C LYS A 105 15.93 -10.87 -1.70
N VAL A 106 15.33 -10.75 -0.51
CA VAL A 106 16.05 -10.90 0.75
C VAL A 106 16.47 -12.36 0.91
N LYS A 107 17.77 -12.59 1.09
CA LYS A 107 18.32 -13.92 1.34
C LYS A 107 17.81 -14.43 2.70
N PRO A 108 17.05 -15.53 2.74
CA PRO A 108 16.54 -16.05 4.01
C PRO A 108 17.64 -16.76 4.80
N THR A 109 17.54 -16.71 6.12
CA THR A 109 18.34 -17.52 7.03
C THR A 109 17.84 -18.96 6.96
N GLN A 110 18.71 -19.87 6.55
CA GLN A 110 18.41 -21.31 6.51
C GLN A 110 18.53 -21.92 7.90
N LEU A 111 17.55 -22.75 8.27
CA LEU A 111 17.45 -23.44 9.54
C LEU A 111 17.24 -24.94 9.29
N SER A 112 17.40 -25.77 10.32
CA SER A 112 17.30 -27.24 10.18
C SER A 112 15.93 -27.72 9.68
N GLY A 113 14.86 -26.95 9.91
CA GLY A 113 13.48 -27.29 9.56
C GLY A 113 12.82 -26.39 8.52
N GLY A 114 13.57 -25.50 7.87
CA GLY A 114 13.00 -24.52 6.93
C GLY A 114 13.83 -23.25 6.84
N SER A 115 13.18 -22.10 6.68
CA SER A 115 13.88 -20.82 6.59
C SER A 115 13.07 -19.66 7.15
N ALA A 116 13.74 -18.55 7.46
CA ALA A 116 13.10 -17.33 7.89
C ALA A 116 13.78 -16.10 7.28
N LYS A 117 13.00 -15.08 6.95
CA LYS A 117 13.49 -13.73 6.67
C LYS A 117 12.68 -12.72 7.46
N VAL A 118 13.34 -11.66 7.92
CA VAL A 118 12.77 -10.62 8.78
C VAL A 118 12.97 -9.28 8.09
N VAL A 119 11.99 -8.39 8.25
CA VAL A 119 12.03 -7.00 7.81
C VAL A 119 11.47 -6.12 8.93
N ASP A 120 12.14 -5.01 9.18
CA ASP A 120 11.77 -4.01 10.19
C ASP A 120 12.35 -2.64 9.80
N SER A 121 12.14 -1.63 10.66
CA SER A 121 12.64 -0.27 10.44
C SER A 121 14.17 -0.14 10.34
N SER A 122 14.95 -1.17 10.72
CA SER A 122 16.40 -1.19 10.56
C SER A 122 16.82 -1.47 9.11
N THR A 123 15.97 -2.13 8.33
CA THR A 123 16.22 -2.48 6.92
C THR A 123 15.28 -1.75 5.98
N PHE A 124 13.97 -1.83 6.20
CA PHE A 124 12.95 -1.08 5.48
C PHE A 124 12.58 0.18 6.25
N LYS A 125 13.37 1.25 6.02
CA LYS A 125 13.43 2.42 6.91
C LYS A 125 12.10 3.11 7.19
N VAL A 126 11.16 3.10 6.24
CA VAL A 126 9.85 3.75 6.41
C VAL A 126 8.88 2.94 7.29
N SER A 127 9.09 1.63 7.44
CA SER A 127 8.22 0.71 8.20
C SER A 127 8.44 0.86 9.70
N LYS A 128 7.93 1.96 10.28
CA LYS A 128 8.20 2.33 11.68
C LYS A 128 7.33 1.59 12.69
N THR A 129 6.07 1.27 12.35
CA THR A 129 5.12 0.67 13.30
C THR A 129 4.90 -0.82 13.07
N ILE A 130 5.35 -1.36 11.93
CA ILE A 130 5.21 -2.77 11.57
C ILE A 130 6.58 -3.38 11.30
N ALA A 131 6.83 -4.53 11.93
CA ALA A 131 7.89 -5.47 11.56
C ALA A 131 7.22 -6.79 11.13
N ALA A 132 7.84 -7.51 10.20
CA ALA A 132 7.30 -8.75 9.66
C ALA A 132 8.37 -9.82 9.51
N ALA A 133 7.95 -11.07 9.55
CA ALA A 133 8.77 -12.22 9.22
C ALA A 133 8.01 -13.16 8.28
N GLU A 134 8.67 -13.62 7.21
CA GLU A 134 8.21 -14.75 6.41
C GLU A 134 8.95 -15.98 6.92
N VAL A 135 8.18 -16.97 7.39
CA VAL A 135 8.71 -18.21 7.97
C VAL A 135 8.19 -19.39 7.16
N THR A 136 9.10 -20.18 6.62
CA THR A 136 8.79 -21.44 5.93
C THR A 136 9.11 -22.59 6.86
N VAL A 137 8.13 -23.45 7.12
CA VAL A 137 8.28 -24.65 7.94
C VAL A 137 8.06 -25.88 7.06
N ASN A 138 9.10 -26.70 6.92
CA ASN A 138 9.04 -27.92 6.12
C ASN A 138 8.13 -28.98 6.78
N PRO A 139 7.59 -29.96 6.02
CA PRO A 139 6.82 -31.05 6.59
C PRO A 139 7.57 -31.77 7.73
N GLY A 140 6.90 -31.95 8.87
CA GLY A 140 7.47 -32.59 10.06
C GLY A 140 8.39 -31.70 10.91
N ALA A 141 8.66 -30.46 10.50
CA ALA A 141 9.40 -29.49 11.30
C ALA A 141 8.47 -28.67 12.22
N ILE A 142 9.08 -27.90 13.12
CA ILE A 142 8.38 -26.97 14.01
C ILE A 142 9.20 -25.68 14.17
N ARG A 143 8.51 -24.55 14.32
CA ARG A 143 9.14 -23.33 14.86
C ARG A 143 9.38 -23.55 16.36
N GLU A 144 10.63 -23.45 16.79
CA GLU A 144 11.00 -23.62 18.21
C GLU A 144 10.15 -22.76 19.16
N LEU A 145 10.00 -23.23 20.40
CA LEU A 145 9.34 -22.49 21.46
C LEU A 145 10.12 -21.20 21.73
N HIS A 146 9.44 -20.06 21.58
CA HIS A 146 10.00 -18.73 21.79
C HIS A 146 8.89 -17.76 22.18
N TRP A 147 9.28 -16.53 22.54
CA TRP A 147 8.38 -15.41 22.73
C TRP A 147 9.00 -14.16 22.11
N HIS A 148 8.18 -13.14 21.88
CA HIS A 148 8.64 -11.81 21.53
C HIS A 148 8.72 -10.97 22.82
N PRO A 149 9.90 -10.47 23.22
CA PRO A 149 10.02 -9.63 24.40
C PRO A 149 9.30 -8.30 24.18
N THR A 150 8.77 -7.74 25.26
CA THR A 150 8.17 -6.39 25.31
C THR A 150 9.23 -5.31 25.43
#